data_AF-A0A6A5VL35-F1
#
_entry.id   AF-A0A6A5VL35-F1
#
_cell.length_a   1.000
_cell.length_b   1.000
_cell.length_c   1.000
_cell.angle_alpha   90.00
_cell.angle_beta   90.00
_cell.angle_gamma   90.00
#
_symmetry.space_group_name_H-M   'P 1'
#
loop_
_entity.id
_entity.type
_entity.pdbx_description
1 polymer ?
#
loop_
_entity_poly.entity_id
_entity_poly.type
_entity_poly.pdbx_seq_one_letter_code
_entity_poly.pdbx_strand_id
1 'polypeptide(L)'
;MRSTSGAVAKAFSLDAFARFSYLWAHAQSLIRLHVYTTRQGSKIFTQAGQAPSSPSTPSKKVFAYSLAVAQDCSHTPQPAGPANDDLQFFKLLWNATTDVFEKMLEEANLDLEVCGWGVNGLTAGYTELQTTSAAEKTKFIVYKGRLKAALNSLPSLSSPHSSPDSGVTPHRRVFMLTKARREVNICSNMLLQQFRSEGWTIVRWYHGIAVAESWVGNLNMRQALVVTEEEVDN
;
A
#
# COMPACT_ATOMS: atom_id res chain seq x y z
N MET A 1 6.82 6.96 28.13
CA MET A 1 7.01 5.80 27.25
C MET A 1 5.64 5.18 26.98
N ARG A 2 5.14 5.20 25.75
CA ARG A 2 3.95 4.40 25.40
C ARG A 2 4.41 2.96 25.23
N SER A 3 3.86 2.05 26.02
CA SER A 3 4.20 0.62 25.95
C SER A 3 3.70 0.05 24.62
N THR A 4 4.63 -0.34 23.74
CA THR A 4 4.34 -1.05 22.49
C THR A 4 3.52 -2.32 22.76
N SER A 5 3.76 -2.97 23.90
CA SER A 5 3.03 -4.18 24.34
C SER A 5 1.51 -3.99 24.44
N GLY A 6 1.04 -2.86 24.99
CA GLY A 6 -0.40 -2.59 25.11
C GLY A 6 -1.06 -2.34 23.74
N ALA A 7 -0.34 -1.70 22.82
CA ALA A 7 -0.82 -1.50 21.46
C ALA A 7 -0.93 -2.83 20.69
N VAL A 8 0.06 -3.71 20.85
CA VAL A 8 0.06 -5.03 20.18
C VAL A 8 -1.11 -5.89 20.65
N ALA A 9 -1.37 -5.96 21.96
CA ALA A 9 -2.50 -6.75 22.48
C ALA A 9 -3.85 -6.29 21.91
N LYS A 10 -4.08 -4.97 21.85
CA LYS A 10 -5.28 -4.40 21.24
C LYS A 10 -5.37 -4.68 19.74
N ALA A 11 -4.25 -4.62 19.02
CA ALA A 11 -4.24 -4.88 17.58
C ALA A 11 -4.75 -6.30 17.22
N PHE A 12 -4.41 -7.30 18.05
CA PHE A 12 -4.85 -8.69 17.83
C PHE A 12 -6.34 -8.92 18.09
N SER A 13 -7.02 -8.05 18.83
CA SER A 13 -8.47 -8.13 19.04
C SER A 13 -9.29 -7.47 17.94
N LEU A 14 -8.65 -6.82 16.96
CA LEU A 14 -9.29 -6.10 15.86
C LEU A 14 -9.34 -6.96 14.59
N ASP A 15 -10.31 -6.71 13.72
CA ASP A 15 -10.34 -7.25 12.36
C ASP A 15 -9.18 -6.69 11.50
N ALA A 16 -9.00 -7.23 10.28
CA ALA A 16 -7.87 -6.85 9.42
C ALA A 16 -7.79 -5.33 9.11
N PHE A 17 -8.91 -4.68 8.79
CA PHE A 17 -8.92 -3.25 8.40
C PHE A 17 -8.70 -2.35 9.62
N ALA A 18 -9.37 -2.65 10.73
CA ALA A 18 -9.23 -1.92 11.98
C ALA A 18 -7.82 -2.10 12.59
N ARG A 19 -7.29 -3.33 12.54
CA ARG A 19 -5.92 -3.67 12.97
C ARG A 19 -4.89 -2.88 12.18
N PHE A 20 -4.99 -2.89 10.85
CA PHE A 20 -4.10 -2.12 9.99
C PHE A 20 -4.14 -0.62 10.34
N SER A 21 -5.34 -0.03 10.40
CA SER A 21 -5.49 1.41 10.69
C SER A 21 -4.92 1.78 12.07
N TYR A 22 -5.15 0.94 13.08
CA TYR A 22 -4.63 1.13 14.43
C TYR A 22 -3.09 1.06 14.47
N LEU A 23 -2.51 0.01 13.87
CA LEU A 23 -1.05 -0.17 13.81
C LEU A 23 -0.39 0.94 12.99
N TRP A 24 -1.00 1.36 11.89
CA TRP A 24 -0.47 2.41 11.03
C TRP A 24 -0.39 3.75 11.75
N ALA A 25 -1.45 4.15 12.46
CA ALA A 25 -1.44 5.37 13.27
C ALA A 25 -0.33 5.35 14.36
N HIS A 26 -0.07 4.19 14.96
CA HIS A 26 1.00 4.03 15.95
C HIS A 26 2.39 4.07 15.30
N ALA A 27 2.58 3.39 14.16
CA ALA A 27 3.82 3.45 13.39
C ALA A 27 4.12 4.89 12.94
N GLN A 28 3.09 5.64 12.55
CA GLN A 28 3.22 7.06 12.23
C GLN A 28 3.72 7.87 13.42
N SER A 29 3.21 7.60 14.62
CA SER A 29 3.68 8.21 15.86
C SER A 29 5.13 7.82 16.18
N LEU A 30 5.52 6.57 15.96
CA LEU A 30 6.91 6.13 16.20
C LEU A 30 7.89 6.84 15.27
N ILE A 31 7.60 6.90 13.97
CA ILE A 31 8.47 7.57 12.99
C ILE A 31 8.53 9.10 13.21
N ARG A 32 7.48 9.70 13.80
CA ARG A 32 7.50 11.09 14.25
C ARG A 32 8.48 11.33 15.40
N LEU A 33 8.58 10.37 16.32
CA LEU A 33 9.46 10.46 17.48
C LEU A 33 10.89 10.06 17.14
N HIS A 34 11.06 9.11 16.23
CA HIS A 34 12.32 8.48 15.91
C HIS A 34 12.47 8.34 14.40
N VAL A 35 13.52 8.91 13.82
CA VAL A 35 13.93 8.54 12.46
C VAL A 35 14.73 7.25 12.56
N TYR A 36 14.43 6.25 11.75
CA TYR A 36 15.12 4.97 11.80
C TYR A 36 16.19 4.86 10.71
N THR A 37 17.31 4.24 11.05
CA THR A 37 18.47 4.03 10.17
C THR A 37 19.17 2.72 10.52
N THR A 38 20.20 2.36 9.75
CA THR A 38 21.10 1.27 10.10
C THR A 38 22.37 1.81 10.75
N ARG A 39 22.95 1.04 11.68
CA ARG A 39 24.30 1.34 12.17
C ARG A 39 25.29 1.19 11.02
N GLN A 40 26.20 2.17 10.89
CA GLN A 40 27.16 2.26 9.79
C GLN A 40 27.88 0.92 9.54
N GLY A 41 27.88 0.46 8.29
CA GLY A 41 28.52 -0.79 7.88
C GLY A 41 27.81 -2.07 8.36
N SER A 42 26.56 -1.98 8.83
CA SER A 42 25.82 -3.12 9.36
C SER A 42 24.36 -3.14 8.91
N LYS A 43 23.66 -4.24 9.22
CA LYS A 43 22.21 -4.40 9.09
C LYS A 43 21.51 -4.37 10.46
N ILE A 44 22.08 -3.62 11.40
CA ILE A 44 21.50 -3.42 12.73
C ILE A 44 20.59 -2.20 12.66
N PHE A 45 19.31 -2.43 12.95
CA PHE A 45 18.27 -1.41 13.00
C PHE A 45 18.45 -0.54 14.25
N THR A 46 18.46 0.79 14.06
CA THR A 46 18.66 1.75 15.15
C THR A 46 17.86 3.01 14.93
N GLN A 47 17.57 3.73 16.02
CA GLN A 47 17.08 5.09 15.97
C GLN A 47 18.25 6.03 15.61
N ALA A 48 18.01 7.00 14.73
CA ALA A 48 18.95 8.07 14.44
C ALA A 48 19.09 8.94 15.69
N GLY A 49 20.33 9.22 16.12
CA GLY A 49 20.62 9.87 17.40
C GLY A 49 20.12 11.32 17.54
N GLN A 50 19.57 11.93 16.49
CA GLN A 50 18.93 13.24 16.55
C GLN A 50 17.42 13.07 16.37
N ALA A 51 16.67 13.40 17.43
CA ALA A 51 15.26 13.70 17.29
C ALA A 51 15.10 14.87 16.32
N PRO A 52 14.06 14.88 15.46
CA PRO A 52 13.77 16.02 14.61
C PRO A 52 13.73 17.31 15.44
N SER A 53 14.49 18.33 15.04
CA SER A 53 14.62 19.60 15.76
C SER A 53 13.32 20.41 15.84
N SER A 54 12.24 19.95 15.19
CA SER A 54 10.90 20.53 15.28
C SER A 54 9.82 19.45 15.28
N PRO A 55 8.65 19.68 15.92
CA PRO A 55 7.50 18.79 15.90
C PRO A 55 6.79 18.74 14.53
N SER A 56 7.50 19.01 13.44
CA SER A 56 6.93 18.99 12.10
C SER A 56 6.57 17.56 11.69
N THR A 57 5.43 17.40 11.03
CA THR A 57 5.02 16.13 10.45
C THR A 57 6.13 15.62 9.53
N PRO A 58 6.67 14.39 9.74
CA PRO A 58 7.74 13.86 8.92
C PRO A 58 7.33 13.83 7.45
N SER A 59 8.26 14.19 6.57
CA SER A 59 8.00 14.09 5.14
C SER A 59 7.74 12.64 4.74
N LYS A 60 7.00 12.44 3.64
CA LYS A 60 6.78 11.09 3.05
C LYS A 60 8.10 10.35 2.78
N LYS A 61 9.18 11.08 2.49
CA LYS A 61 10.52 10.51 2.29
C LYS A 61 11.09 9.89 3.57
N VAL A 62 10.88 10.52 4.73
CA VAL A 62 11.34 10.00 6.04
C VAL A 62 10.56 8.73 6.40
N PHE A 63 9.25 8.72 6.15
CA PHE A 63 8.43 7.51 6.29
C PHE A 63 8.93 6.37 5.41
N ALA A 64 9.06 6.64 4.11
CA ALA A 64 9.52 5.64 3.15
C ALA A 64 10.90 5.09 3.50
N TYR A 65 11.83 5.96 3.90
CA TYR A 65 13.17 5.57 4.33
C TYR A 65 13.15 4.68 5.59
N SER A 66 12.43 5.10 6.64
CA SER A 66 12.36 4.35 7.90
C SER A 66 11.77 2.95 7.69
N LEU A 67 10.70 2.84 6.90
CA LEU A 67 10.08 1.56 6.56
C LEU A 67 10.97 0.70 5.66
N ALA A 68 11.70 1.29 4.72
CA ALA A 68 12.66 0.57 3.88
C ALA A 68 13.80 -0.02 4.73
N VAL A 69 14.34 0.77 5.66
CA VAL A 69 15.37 0.30 6.60
C VAL A 69 14.83 -0.82 7.50
N ALA A 70 13.60 -0.70 7.99
CA ALA A 70 12.95 -1.74 8.78
C ALA A 70 12.79 -3.04 7.97
N GLN A 71 12.33 -2.96 6.72
CA GLN A 71 12.24 -4.11 5.80
C GLN A 71 13.61 -4.75 5.55
N ASP A 72 14.64 -3.96 5.29
CA ASP A 72 15.99 -4.49 5.01
C ASP A 72 16.61 -5.19 6.25
N CYS A 73 16.19 -4.81 7.45
CA CYS A 73 16.63 -5.39 8.72
C CYS A 73 15.72 -6.49 9.27
N SER A 74 14.54 -6.73 8.68
CA SER A 74 13.52 -7.62 9.26
C SER A 74 13.94 -9.09 9.33
N HIS A 75 14.94 -9.47 8.53
CA HIS A 75 15.47 -10.83 8.41
C HIS A 75 16.83 -11.00 9.08
N THR A 76 17.42 -9.94 9.65
CA THR A 76 18.71 -10.02 10.33
C THR A 76 18.52 -10.09 11.84
N PRO A 77 19.32 -10.89 12.57
CA PRO A 77 19.31 -10.89 14.03
C PRO A 77 19.57 -9.47 14.56
N GLN A 78 18.71 -9.01 15.45
CA GLN A 78 18.81 -7.69 16.08
C GLN A 78 19.17 -7.82 17.55
N PRO A 79 19.99 -6.90 18.10
CA PRO A 79 20.21 -6.84 19.54
C PRO A 79 18.91 -6.50 20.27
N ALA A 80 18.75 -6.99 21.50
CA ALA A 80 17.64 -6.60 22.36
C ALA A 80 17.67 -5.09 22.64
N GLY A 81 16.49 -4.47 22.72
CA GLY A 81 16.33 -3.05 23.04
C GLY A 81 15.22 -2.36 22.26
N PRO A 82 14.99 -1.06 22.52
CA PRO A 82 13.82 -0.33 21.99
C PRO A 82 13.72 -0.33 20.46
N ALA A 83 14.85 -0.22 19.76
CA ALA A 83 14.84 -0.26 18.30
C ALA A 83 14.37 -1.61 17.75
N ASN A 84 14.70 -2.72 18.41
CA ASN A 84 14.20 -4.04 18.00
C ASN A 84 12.70 -4.19 18.30
N ASP A 85 12.21 -3.64 19.41
CA ASP A 85 10.78 -3.61 19.72
C ASP A 85 10.00 -2.85 18.64
N ASP A 86 10.52 -1.69 18.21
CA ASP A 86 9.97 -0.91 17.10
C ASP A 86 10.02 -1.68 15.77
N LEU A 87 11.11 -2.41 15.50
CA LEU A 87 11.21 -3.26 14.31
C LEU A 87 10.15 -4.37 14.31
N GLN A 88 9.94 -5.05 15.45
CA GLN A 88 8.88 -6.06 15.55
C GLN A 88 7.50 -5.42 15.35
N PHE A 89 7.30 -4.18 15.83
CA PHE A 89 6.08 -3.43 15.57
C PHE A 89 5.87 -3.14 14.06
N PHE A 90 6.90 -2.72 13.34
CA PHE A 90 6.81 -2.52 11.89
C PHE A 90 6.55 -3.82 11.12
N LYS A 91 7.09 -4.95 11.58
CA LYS A 91 6.75 -6.28 11.04
C LYS A 91 5.29 -6.63 11.26
N LEU A 92 4.74 -6.34 12.45
CA LEU A 92 3.32 -6.55 12.73
C LEU A 92 2.43 -5.67 11.84
N LEU A 93 2.82 -4.41 11.61
CA LEU A 93 2.13 -3.54 10.65
C LEU A 93 2.18 -4.12 9.23
N TRP A 94 3.34 -4.64 8.80
CA TRP A 94 3.47 -5.26 7.49
C TRP A 94 2.57 -6.49 7.36
N ASN A 95 2.52 -7.36 8.37
CA ASN A 95 1.62 -8.51 8.37
C ASN A 95 0.14 -8.07 8.30
N ALA A 96 -0.26 -7.04 9.05
CA ALA A 96 -1.61 -6.50 8.95
C ALA A 96 -1.88 -5.90 7.56
N THR A 97 -0.86 -5.32 6.91
CA THR A 97 -0.96 -4.81 5.53
C THR A 97 -1.21 -5.96 4.54
N THR A 98 -0.52 -7.10 4.71
CA THR A 98 -0.77 -8.29 3.88
C THR A 98 -2.15 -8.89 4.15
N ASP A 99 -2.62 -8.90 5.39
CA ASP A 99 -3.98 -9.34 5.74
C ASP A 99 -5.03 -8.48 5.02
N VAL A 100 -4.82 -7.16 4.93
CA VAL A 100 -5.69 -6.26 4.15
C VAL A 100 -5.69 -6.66 2.68
N PHE A 101 -4.54 -6.97 2.09
CA PHE A 101 -4.48 -7.38 0.68
C PHE A 101 -5.23 -8.68 0.42
N GLU A 102 -5.02 -9.71 1.24
CA GLU A 102 -5.74 -10.98 1.10
C GLU A 102 -7.25 -10.78 1.24
N LYS A 103 -7.68 -10.02 2.26
CA LYS A 103 -9.10 -9.70 2.45
C LYS A 103 -9.71 -8.94 1.28
N MET A 104 -8.98 -7.98 0.71
CA MET A 104 -9.43 -7.22 -0.48
C MET A 104 -9.57 -8.11 -1.72
N LEU A 105 -8.71 -9.13 -1.86
CA LEU A 105 -8.80 -10.11 -2.93
C LEU A 105 -10.00 -11.04 -2.76
N GLU A 106 -10.37 -11.37 -1.53
CA GLU A 106 -11.51 -12.25 -1.22
C GLU A 106 -12.86 -11.53 -1.37
N GLU A 107 -12.96 -10.30 -0.89
CA GLU A 107 -14.23 -9.57 -0.85
C GLU A 107 -14.54 -8.81 -2.14
N ALA A 108 -13.53 -8.50 -2.98
CA ALA A 108 -13.67 -7.83 -4.28
C ALA A 108 -14.54 -6.54 -4.30
N ASN A 109 -14.63 -5.83 -3.18
CA ASN A 109 -15.57 -4.70 -3.00
C ASN A 109 -15.02 -3.31 -3.40
N LEU A 110 -13.84 -3.25 -4.02
CA LEU A 110 -13.24 -1.99 -4.47
C LEU A 110 -13.74 -1.59 -5.85
N ASP A 111 -13.82 -0.28 -6.11
CA ASP A 111 -13.97 0.19 -7.48
C ASP A 111 -12.85 -0.34 -8.36
N LEU A 112 -13.16 -0.64 -9.61
CA LEU A 112 -12.15 -1.10 -10.57
C LEU A 112 -11.01 -0.10 -10.72
N GLU A 113 -11.30 1.21 -10.73
CA GLU A 113 -10.28 2.25 -10.84
C GLU A 113 -9.43 2.33 -9.56
N VAL A 114 -10.05 2.30 -8.38
CA VAL A 114 -9.35 2.31 -7.08
C VAL A 114 -8.44 1.09 -6.92
N CYS A 115 -8.94 -0.09 -7.29
CA CYS A 115 -8.16 -1.32 -7.32
C CYS A 115 -6.98 -1.19 -8.29
N GLY A 116 -7.25 -0.78 -9.53
CA GLY A 116 -6.22 -0.67 -10.56
C GLY A 116 -5.11 0.32 -10.22
N TRP A 117 -5.44 1.52 -9.70
CA TRP A 117 -4.43 2.47 -9.24
C TRP A 117 -3.63 1.94 -8.05
N GLY A 118 -4.28 1.23 -7.12
CA GLY A 118 -3.61 0.54 -6.03
C GLY A 118 -2.60 -0.48 -6.53
N VAL A 119 -2.99 -1.35 -7.46
CA VAL A 119 -2.08 -2.35 -8.07
C VAL A 119 -0.93 -1.66 -8.79
N ASN A 120 -1.18 -0.61 -9.57
CA ASN A 120 -0.12 0.17 -10.19
C ASN A 120 0.84 0.77 -9.14
N GLY A 121 0.33 1.22 -7.99
CA GLY A 121 1.12 1.65 -6.84
C GLY A 121 2.00 0.54 -6.26
N LEU A 122 1.48 -0.68 -6.11
CA LEU A 122 2.27 -1.85 -5.68
C LEU A 122 3.41 -2.13 -6.65
N THR A 123 3.17 -2.04 -7.97
CA THR A 123 4.23 -2.25 -8.98
C THR A 123 5.34 -1.19 -8.95
N ALA A 124 5.10 -0.01 -8.37
CA ALA A 124 6.13 0.99 -8.16
C ALA A 124 7.09 0.61 -7.02
N GLY A 125 6.59 -0.17 -6.05
CA GLY A 125 7.36 -0.72 -4.94
C GLY A 125 7.94 -2.11 -5.20
N TYR A 126 7.79 -2.68 -6.39
CA TYR A 126 8.27 -4.02 -6.71
C TYR A 126 9.80 -4.11 -6.57
N THR A 127 10.26 -5.00 -5.69
CA THR A 127 11.66 -5.39 -5.54
C THR A 127 11.86 -6.70 -6.29
N GLU A 128 12.63 -6.64 -7.35
CA GLU A 128 12.95 -7.80 -8.17
C GLU A 128 13.63 -8.90 -7.35
N LEU A 129 13.07 -10.11 -7.35
CA LEU A 129 13.74 -11.28 -6.81
C LEU A 129 14.81 -11.76 -7.79
N GLN A 130 15.96 -12.16 -7.27
CA GLN A 130 17.03 -12.77 -8.07
C GLN A 130 16.60 -14.09 -8.71
N THR A 131 15.57 -14.74 -8.16
CA THR A 131 15.07 -16.05 -8.58
C THR A 131 14.05 -16.00 -9.72
N THR A 132 13.51 -14.82 -10.06
CA THR A 132 12.49 -14.70 -11.12
C THR A 132 13.13 -14.87 -12.50
N SER A 133 12.51 -15.65 -13.38
CA SER A 133 13.03 -15.86 -14.74
C SER A 133 12.93 -14.58 -15.59
N ALA A 134 13.81 -14.43 -16.59
CA ALA A 134 13.75 -13.29 -17.52
C ALA A 134 12.40 -13.17 -18.25
N ALA A 135 11.75 -14.30 -18.53
CA ALA A 135 10.44 -14.35 -19.15
C ALA A 135 9.34 -13.79 -18.22
N GLU A 136 9.33 -14.15 -16.94
CA GLU A 136 8.38 -13.64 -15.95
C GLU A 136 8.58 -12.14 -15.70
N LYS A 137 9.82 -11.67 -15.64
CA LYS A 137 10.14 -10.24 -15.56
C LYS A 137 9.57 -9.47 -16.74
N THR A 138 9.75 -10.00 -17.95
CA THR A 138 9.21 -9.39 -19.16
C THR A 138 7.68 -9.33 -19.11
N LYS A 139 7.01 -10.40 -18.68
CA LYS A 139 5.55 -10.42 -18.50
C LYS A 139 5.08 -9.38 -17.48
N PHE A 140 5.73 -9.29 -16.32
CA PHE A 140 5.42 -8.30 -15.29
C PHE A 140 5.50 -6.86 -15.84
N ILE A 141 6.59 -6.53 -16.54
CA ILE A 141 6.79 -5.21 -17.15
C ILE A 141 5.69 -4.90 -18.18
N VAL A 142 5.32 -5.88 -19.00
CA VAL A 142 4.24 -5.73 -19.99
C VAL A 142 2.90 -5.48 -19.30
N TYR A 143 2.53 -6.25 -18.28
CA TYR A 143 1.28 -6.04 -17.55
C TYR A 143 1.26 -4.70 -16.82
N LYS A 144 2.36 -4.30 -16.19
CA LYS A 144 2.50 -2.97 -15.56
C LYS A 144 2.29 -1.85 -16.57
N GLY A 145 2.91 -1.93 -17.74
CA GLY A 145 2.77 -0.94 -18.81
C GLY A 145 1.33 -0.85 -19.34
N ARG A 146 0.70 -2.01 -19.60
CA ARG A 146 -0.70 -2.09 -20.05
C ARG A 146 -1.67 -1.55 -19.02
N LEU A 147 -1.50 -1.88 -17.74
CA LEU A 147 -2.32 -1.38 -16.65
C LEU A 147 -2.26 0.16 -16.59
N LYS A 148 -1.05 0.73 -16.58
CA LYS A 148 -0.87 2.19 -16.54
C LYS A 148 -1.52 2.88 -17.74
N ALA A 149 -1.35 2.33 -18.95
CA ALA A 149 -1.97 2.87 -20.15
C ALA A 149 -3.52 2.81 -20.09
N ALA A 150 -4.07 1.70 -19.60
CA ALA A 150 -5.50 1.52 -19.44
C ALA A 150 -6.09 2.47 -18.39
N LEU A 151 -5.44 2.64 -17.24
CA LEU A 151 -5.84 3.60 -16.20
C LEU A 151 -5.84 5.03 -16.71
N ASN A 152 -4.80 5.43 -17.44
CA ASN A 152 -4.73 6.76 -18.05
C ASN A 152 -5.80 7.00 -19.13
N SER A 153 -6.44 5.94 -19.64
CA SER A 153 -7.52 6.02 -20.62
C SER A 153 -8.91 6.13 -19.97
N LEU A 154 -9.02 5.95 -18.65
CA LEU A 154 -10.24 6.17 -17.91
C LEU A 154 -10.41 7.67 -17.62
N PRO A 155 -11.65 8.18 -17.56
CA PRO A 155 -11.90 9.55 -17.14
C PRO A 155 -11.53 9.67 -15.66
N SER A 156 -10.45 10.38 -15.36
CA SER A 156 -9.96 10.52 -13.99
C SER A 156 -10.97 11.24 -13.09
N LEU A 157 -11.15 10.75 -11.86
CA LEU A 157 -11.94 11.42 -10.82
C LEU A 157 -11.38 12.81 -10.40
N SER A 158 -10.10 13.11 -10.68
CA SER A 158 -9.41 14.29 -10.14
C SER A 158 -9.04 15.37 -11.16
N SER A 159 -9.29 15.17 -12.46
CA SER A 159 -8.96 16.17 -13.49
C SER A 159 -10.23 16.74 -14.12
N PRO A 160 -10.61 17.98 -13.79
CA PRO A 160 -11.64 18.71 -14.55
C PRO A 160 -11.16 19.15 -15.94
N HIS A 161 -9.93 18.81 -16.35
CA HIS A 161 -9.26 19.39 -17.52
C HIS A 161 -8.70 18.42 -18.55
N SER A 162 -8.93 17.10 -18.45
CA SER A 162 -8.85 16.27 -19.64
C SER A 162 -10.22 16.24 -20.30
N SER A 163 -10.47 17.21 -21.16
CA SER A 163 -11.41 17.05 -22.27
C SER A 163 -10.63 16.45 -23.45
N PRO A 164 -10.78 15.15 -23.80
CA PRO A 164 -10.09 14.61 -24.96
C PRO A 164 -11.09 14.14 -26.02
N ASP A 165 -12.25 14.76 -26.20
CA ASP A 165 -13.27 14.19 -27.11
C ASP A 165 -13.99 15.22 -27.98
N SER A 166 -13.39 16.37 -28.29
CA SER A 166 -13.89 17.21 -29.40
C SER A 166 -13.57 16.52 -30.74
N GLY A 167 -14.32 15.46 -31.10
CA GLY A 167 -14.18 14.74 -32.37
C GLY A 167 -14.35 13.22 -32.30
N VAL A 168 -14.52 12.63 -31.11
CA VAL A 168 -14.76 11.18 -30.97
C VAL A 168 -16.26 10.93 -30.93
N THR A 169 -16.75 10.05 -31.82
CA THR A 169 -18.16 9.66 -31.81
C THR A 169 -18.51 8.96 -30.49
N PRO A 170 -19.73 9.15 -29.95
CA PRO A 170 -20.14 8.52 -28.68
C PRO A 170 -19.91 7.00 -28.66
N HIS A 171 -20.12 6.32 -29.79
CA HIS A 171 -19.90 4.87 -29.90
C HIS A 171 -18.43 4.49 -29.75
N ARG A 172 -17.51 5.25 -30.36
CA ARG A 172 -16.08 5.01 -30.25
C ARG A 172 -15.58 5.27 -28.82
N ARG A 173 -16.14 6.28 -28.15
CA ARG A 173 -15.86 6.58 -26.73
C ARG A 173 -16.27 5.43 -25.81
N VAL A 174 -17.50 4.92 -25.94
CA VAL A 174 -17.98 3.77 -25.15
C VAL A 174 -17.10 2.54 -25.38
N PHE A 175 -16.76 2.24 -26.64
CA PHE A 175 -15.87 1.13 -26.95
C PHE A 175 -14.49 1.26 -26.28
N MET A 176 -13.88 2.45 -26.33
CA MET A 176 -12.58 2.70 -25.69
C MET A 176 -12.63 2.55 -24.17
N LEU A 177 -13.67 3.07 -23.52
CA LEU A 177 -13.85 2.95 -22.07
C LEU A 177 -14.08 1.50 -21.64
N THR A 178 -14.91 0.75 -22.36
CA THR A 178 -15.13 -0.68 -22.08
C THR A 178 -13.84 -1.47 -22.24
N LYS A 179 -13.04 -1.18 -23.29
CA LYS A 179 -11.73 -1.80 -23.48
C LYS A 179 -10.76 -1.45 -22.35
N ALA A 180 -10.68 -0.18 -21.95
CA ALA A 180 -9.82 0.27 -20.86
C ALA A 180 -10.19 -0.42 -19.54
N ARG A 181 -11.48 -0.46 -19.15
CA ARG A 181 -11.94 -1.17 -17.96
C ARG A 181 -11.57 -2.65 -18.00
N ARG A 182 -11.78 -3.32 -19.13
CA ARG A 182 -11.39 -4.73 -19.29
C ARG A 182 -9.89 -4.93 -19.10
N GLU A 183 -9.07 -4.06 -19.68
CA GLU A 183 -7.61 -4.10 -19.54
C GLU A 183 -7.15 -3.85 -18.10
N VAL A 184 -7.78 -2.90 -17.38
CA VAL A 184 -7.53 -2.69 -15.95
C VAL A 184 -7.84 -3.96 -15.16
N ASN A 185 -9.00 -4.58 -15.40
CA ASN A 185 -9.39 -5.80 -14.69
C ASN A 185 -8.40 -6.95 -14.95
N ILE A 186 -8.05 -7.20 -16.21
CA ILE A 186 -7.13 -8.29 -16.58
C ILE A 186 -5.75 -8.04 -16.00
N CYS A 187 -5.16 -6.86 -16.23
CA CYS A 187 -3.79 -6.59 -15.82
C CYS A 187 -3.67 -6.52 -14.29
N SER A 188 -4.67 -5.94 -13.60
CA SER A 188 -4.68 -5.89 -12.14
C SER A 188 -4.72 -7.30 -11.54
N ASN A 189 -5.60 -8.17 -12.03
CA ASN A 189 -5.68 -9.55 -11.55
C ASN A 189 -4.40 -10.34 -11.80
N MET A 190 -3.81 -10.22 -13.00
CA MET A 190 -2.55 -10.92 -13.33
C MET A 190 -1.39 -10.47 -12.43
N LEU A 191 -1.28 -9.16 -12.19
CA LEU A 191 -0.27 -8.62 -11.29
C LEU A 191 -0.50 -9.03 -9.83
N LEU A 192 -1.74 -8.99 -9.36
CA LEU A 192 -2.11 -9.41 -7.99
C LEU A 192 -1.83 -10.90 -7.76
N GLN A 193 -2.18 -11.76 -8.72
CA GLN A 193 -1.85 -13.17 -8.67
C GLN A 193 -0.34 -13.40 -8.58
N GLN A 194 0.44 -12.62 -9.34
CA GLN A 194 1.90 -12.69 -9.28
C GLN A 194 2.46 -12.24 -7.91
N PHE A 195 1.98 -11.11 -7.37
CA PHE A 195 2.34 -10.67 -6.02
C PHE A 195 2.02 -11.72 -4.96
N ARG A 196 0.85 -12.37 -5.07
CA ARG A 196 0.43 -13.43 -4.16
C ARG A 196 1.31 -14.67 -4.28
N SER A 197 1.64 -15.11 -5.50
CA SER A 197 2.43 -16.32 -5.73
C SER A 197 3.89 -16.19 -5.32
N GLU A 198 4.48 -15.01 -5.53
CA GLU A 198 5.86 -14.72 -5.12
C GLU A 198 5.94 -14.30 -3.64
N GLY A 199 4.78 -14.05 -3.02
CA GLY A 199 4.64 -13.49 -1.70
C GLY A 199 4.76 -11.96 -1.71
N TRP A 200 4.03 -11.32 -0.80
CA TRP A 200 4.01 -9.86 -0.69
C TRP A 200 5.37 -9.24 -0.31
N THR A 201 6.33 -10.06 0.14
CA THR A 201 7.69 -9.63 0.51
C THR A 201 8.45 -8.93 -0.62
N ILE A 202 8.03 -9.14 -1.87
CA ILE A 202 8.57 -8.48 -3.07
C ILE A 202 8.08 -7.02 -3.23
N VAL A 203 7.29 -6.50 -2.29
CA VAL A 203 6.81 -5.12 -2.31
C VAL A 203 7.53 -4.34 -1.21
N ARG A 204 8.06 -3.15 -1.56
CA ARG A 204 8.59 -2.21 -0.57
C ARG A 204 7.49 -1.81 0.41
N TRP A 205 7.75 -1.96 1.71
CA TRP A 205 6.75 -1.80 2.77
C TRP A 205 5.96 -0.49 2.67
N TYR A 206 6.63 0.63 2.42
CA TYR A 206 5.97 1.92 2.25
C TYR A 206 4.90 1.92 1.15
N HIS A 207 5.19 1.32 -0.01
CA HIS A 207 4.23 1.25 -1.12
C HIS A 207 3.04 0.37 -0.75
N GLY A 208 3.29 -0.78 -0.12
CA GLY A 208 2.22 -1.65 0.33
C GLY A 208 1.32 -0.98 1.36
N ILE A 209 1.92 -0.36 2.39
CA ILE A 209 1.17 0.35 3.44
C ILE A 209 0.35 1.51 2.84
N ALA A 210 0.94 2.30 1.93
CA ALA A 210 0.22 3.40 1.28
C ALA A 210 -0.97 2.92 0.43
N VAL A 211 -0.83 1.77 -0.24
CA VAL A 211 -1.93 1.16 -1.00
C VAL A 211 -3.02 0.63 -0.07
N ALA A 212 -2.66 -0.07 1.01
CA ALA A 212 -3.61 -0.54 2.02
C ALA A 212 -4.36 0.63 2.68
N GLU A 213 -3.67 1.72 3.03
CA GLU A 213 -4.29 2.94 3.56
C GLU A 213 -5.32 3.52 2.59
N SER A 214 -4.96 3.62 1.30
CA SER A 214 -5.87 4.11 0.26
C SER A 214 -7.10 3.22 0.12
N TRP A 215 -6.92 1.90 0.04
CA TRP A 215 -8.02 0.95 -0.12
C TRP A 215 -8.96 0.92 1.09
N VAL A 216 -8.41 0.87 2.31
CA VAL A 216 -9.21 0.91 3.54
C VAL A 216 -9.97 2.24 3.65
N GLY A 217 -9.32 3.36 3.31
CA GLY A 217 -9.98 4.67 3.29
C GLY A 217 -11.19 4.71 2.35
N ASN A 218 -11.07 4.13 1.15
CA ASN A 218 -12.17 4.08 0.18
C ASN A 218 -13.32 3.17 0.64
N LEU A 219 -13.05 2.04 1.28
CA LEU A 219 -14.11 1.17 1.82
C LEU A 219 -14.87 1.86 2.97
N ASN A 220 -14.16 2.53 3.88
CA ASN A 220 -14.80 3.22 5.00
C ASN A 220 -15.68 4.39 4.52
N MET A 221 -15.25 5.12 3.48
CA MET A 221 -16.08 6.16 2.85
C MET A 221 -17.35 5.56 2.22
N ARG A 222 -17.26 4.42 1.55
CA ARG A 222 -18.43 3.73 0.97
C ARG A 222 -19.41 3.28 2.05
N GLN A 223 -18.92 2.68 3.14
CA GLN A 223 -19.79 2.25 4.24
C GLN A 223 -20.50 3.44 4.89
N ALA A 224 -19.82 4.58 5.07
CA ALA A 224 -20.45 5.78 5.60
C ALA A 224 -21.55 6.33 4.67
N LEU A 225 -21.36 6.29 3.36
CA LEU A 225 -22.36 6.74 2.38
C LEU A 225 -23.63 5.87 2.37
N VAL A 226 -23.47 4.54 2.47
CA VAL A 226 -24.62 3.60 2.53
C VAL A 226 -25.48 3.84 3.77
N VAL A 227 -24.87 4.07 4.93
CA VAL A 227 -25.61 4.37 6.18
C VAL A 227 -26.40 5.68 6.05
N THR A 228 -25.84 6.70 5.40
CA THR A 228 -26.54 7.98 5.20
C THR A 228 -27.71 7.88 4.20
N GLU A 229 -27.68 6.94 3.26
CA GLU A 229 -28.81 6.74 2.32
C GLU A 229 -29.96 5.99 3.02
N GLU A 230 -29.66 5.00 3.86
CA GLU A 230 -30.69 4.26 4.63
C GLU A 230 -31.37 5.09 5.72
N GLU A 231 -30.70 6.13 6.25
CA GLU A 231 -31.29 7.07 7.20
C GLU A 231 -32.17 8.15 6.55
N VAL A 232 -32.11 8.33 5.23
CA VAL A 232 -32.93 9.31 4.48
C VAL A 232 -34.26 8.69 3.99
N ASP A 233 -34.35 7.36 3.97
CA ASP A 233 -35.53 6.61 3.54
C ASP A 233 -36.44 6.14 4.72
N ASN A 234 -36.22 6.63 5.94
CA ASN A 234 -37.10 6.46 7.11
C ASN A 234 -37.65 7.79 7.65
#